data_AF-A0A117UYD1-F1
#
_entry.id   AF-A0A117UYD1-F1
#
_cell.length_a   1.000
_cell.length_b   1.000
_cell.length_c   1.000
_cell.angle_alpha   90.00
_cell.angle_beta   90.00
_cell.angle_gamma   90.00
#
_symmetry.space_group_name_H-M   'P 1'
#
loop_
_entity.id
_entity.type
_entity.pdbx_description
1 polymer ?
#
loop_
_entity_poly.entity_id
_entity_poly.type
_entity_poly.pdbx_seq_one_letter_code
_entity_poly.pdbx_strand_id
1 'polypeptide(L)'
;MWLLLLSLASAASVTEPAVAQASPQQVVTRTIVDSHGTTWTEVTTTQTVVEEPLSERVANAIAGLPRFGPFAVIDSSVAALVGEIDADSPAAFIAMLKAHPGIRKLELIECPGTVDDGANLKVGRLIRSQGLATEVPSVGSVRSGGLEIFLAGTTRYAAPDAQFGVHAWKDEDGHQPSDFAPDAPANKAYLDYYREMGLSAVEAEGLYTLSNSVPNEKMLWLHTKDIVPFVALEQPQP
;
A
#
# COMPACT_ATOMS: atom_id res chain seq x y z
N MET A 1 12.61 -18.23 74.39
CA MET A 1 12.18 -19.21 73.39
C MET A 1 11.66 -18.43 72.18
N TRP A 2 12.46 -18.44 71.10
CA TRP A 2 12.25 -17.91 69.73
C TRP A 2 12.26 -16.38 69.48
N LEU A 3 13.44 -15.90 69.03
CA LEU A 3 13.59 -14.77 68.10
C LEU A 3 13.07 -15.19 66.71
N LEU A 4 12.24 -14.38 66.06
CA LEU A 4 11.99 -14.47 64.61
C LEU A 4 12.76 -13.34 63.91
N LEU A 5 13.78 -13.71 63.13
CA LEU A 5 14.43 -12.84 62.15
C LEU A 5 13.59 -12.84 60.87
N LEU A 6 12.95 -11.72 60.54
CA LEU A 6 12.43 -11.47 59.19
C LEU A 6 13.60 -10.99 58.31
N SER A 7 14.00 -11.81 57.34
CA SER A 7 14.89 -11.39 56.27
C SER A 7 14.06 -10.62 55.22
N LEU A 8 14.34 -9.32 55.08
CA LEU A 8 13.91 -8.53 53.93
C LEU A 8 14.81 -8.89 52.75
N ALA A 9 14.30 -9.68 51.81
CA ALA A 9 14.92 -9.85 50.51
C ALA A 9 14.50 -8.68 49.60
N SER A 10 15.40 -7.72 49.39
CA SER A 10 15.27 -6.73 48.31
C SER A 10 15.40 -7.46 46.97
N ALA A 11 14.31 -7.57 46.22
CA ALA A 11 14.37 -7.95 44.82
C ALA A 11 14.89 -6.75 44.01
N ALA A 12 16.18 -6.75 43.69
CA ALA A 12 16.72 -5.86 42.68
C ALA A 12 16.19 -6.32 41.32
N SER A 13 15.33 -5.50 40.70
CA SER A 13 14.90 -5.71 39.31
C SER A 13 16.10 -5.47 38.40
N VAL A 14 16.73 -6.54 37.92
CA VAL A 14 17.71 -6.46 36.84
C VAL A 14 16.92 -6.13 35.57
N THR A 15 17.11 -4.94 35.05
CA THR A 15 16.67 -4.57 33.70
C THR A 15 17.61 -5.26 32.72
N GLU A 16 17.14 -6.32 32.08
CA GLU A 16 17.84 -6.89 30.92
C GLU A 16 17.81 -5.87 29.77
N PRO A 17 18.94 -5.61 29.09
CA PRO A 17 18.92 -4.80 27.89
C PRO A 17 18.12 -5.55 26.82
N ALA A 18 17.29 -4.82 26.07
CA ALA A 18 16.62 -5.36 24.90
C ALA A 18 17.67 -5.93 23.94
N VAL A 19 17.70 -7.26 23.80
CA VAL A 19 18.53 -7.94 22.81
C VAL A 19 17.94 -7.63 21.45
N ALA A 20 18.56 -6.71 20.71
CA ALA A 20 18.34 -6.63 19.28
C ALA A 20 18.65 -8.00 18.69
N GLN A 21 17.67 -8.66 18.08
CA GLN A 21 17.90 -9.94 17.41
C GLN A 21 18.90 -9.70 16.27
N ALA A 22 20.14 -10.12 16.48
CA ALA A 22 21.17 -10.05 15.47
C ALA A 22 20.85 -11.07 14.37
N SER A 23 20.67 -10.58 13.14
CA SER A 23 20.58 -11.43 11.95
C SER A 23 21.77 -12.39 11.90
N PRO A 24 21.59 -13.68 11.58
CA PRO A 24 22.70 -14.63 11.56
C PRO A 24 23.72 -14.20 10.50
N GLN A 25 24.91 -13.84 10.99
CA GLN A 25 26.05 -13.43 10.18
C GLN A 25 27.04 -14.59 10.10
N GLN A 26 27.29 -15.09 8.90
CA GLN A 26 28.34 -16.06 8.64
C GLN A 26 29.59 -15.34 8.13
N VAL A 27 30.69 -15.47 8.86
CA VAL A 27 32.01 -14.98 8.44
C VAL A 27 32.84 -16.18 8.03
N VAL A 28 33.21 -16.24 6.75
CA VAL A 28 34.09 -17.27 6.19
C VAL A 28 35.44 -16.62 5.90
N THR A 29 36.45 -17.08 6.63
CA THR A 29 37.84 -16.66 6.41
C THR A 29 38.57 -17.75 5.63
N ARG A 30 39.10 -17.41 4.45
CA ARG A 30 39.93 -18.30 3.64
C ARG A 30 41.31 -17.72 3.47
N THR A 31 42.32 -18.49 3.84
CA THR A 31 43.71 -18.16 3.55
C THR A 31 44.09 -18.79 2.22
N ILE A 32 44.45 -17.96 1.25
CA ILE A 32 44.84 -18.37 -0.09
C ILE A 32 46.35 -18.10 -0.22
N VAL A 33 47.07 -19.10 -0.74
CA VAL A 33 48.48 -18.97 -1.10
C VAL A 33 48.57 -19.08 -2.62
N ASP A 34 49.13 -18.06 -3.27
CA ASP A 34 49.30 -18.07 -4.73
C ASP A 34 50.49 -18.91 -5.19
N SER A 35 50.65 -19.04 -6.51
CA SER A 35 51.76 -19.77 -7.14
C SER A 35 53.14 -19.16 -6.89
N HIS A 36 53.21 -17.96 -6.30
CA HIS A 36 54.44 -17.25 -5.94
C HIS A 36 54.74 -17.32 -4.43
N GLY A 37 53.91 -18.01 -3.65
CA GLY A 37 54.06 -18.15 -2.19
C GLY A 37 53.51 -16.97 -1.39
N THR A 38 52.82 -16.03 -2.05
CA THR A 38 52.15 -14.91 -1.37
C THR A 38 50.91 -15.42 -0.68
N THR A 39 50.80 -15.16 0.63
CA THR A 39 49.62 -15.55 1.41
C THR A 39 48.72 -14.34 1.63
N TRP A 40 47.44 -14.43 1.28
CA TRP A 40 46.44 -13.44 1.67
C TRP A 40 45.21 -14.10 2.30
N THR A 41 44.51 -13.30 3.11
CA THR A 41 43.31 -13.74 3.81
C THR A 41 42.10 -13.05 3.19
N GLU A 42 41.20 -13.84 2.63
CA GLU A 42 39.89 -13.41 2.16
C GLU A 42 38.89 -13.59 3.31
N VAL A 43 38.20 -12.51 3.69
CA VAL A 43 37.12 -12.55 4.68
C VAL A 43 35.81 -12.27 3.96
N THR A 44 34.99 -13.30 3.77
CA THR A 44 33.63 -13.15 3.23
C THR A 44 32.65 -13.07 4.38
N THR A 45 31.85 -12.01 4.42
CA THR A 45 30.76 -11.86 5.40
C THR A 45 29.42 -12.00 4.67
N THR A 46 28.61 -12.97 5.08
CA THR A 46 27.24 -13.17 4.60
C THR A 46 26.28 -12.86 5.75
N GLN A 47 25.34 -11.96 5.52
CA GLN A 47 24.26 -11.67 6.46
C GLN A 47 22.95 -12.16 5.86
N THR A 48 22.19 -12.95 6.64
CA THR A 48 20.82 -13.31 6.25
C THR A 48 19.90 -12.20 6.73
N VAL A 49 19.45 -11.34 5.81
CA VAL A 49 18.42 -10.35 6.14
C VAL A 49 17.06 -11.02 5.98
N VAL A 50 16.34 -11.21 7.08
CA VAL A 50 14.91 -11.52 7.02
C VAL A 50 14.21 -10.20 6.77
N GLU A 51 13.82 -9.94 5.52
CA GLU A 51 12.99 -8.77 5.22
C GLU A 51 11.59 -9.00 5.80
N GLU A 52 11.14 -8.11 6.68
CA GLU A 52 9.74 -8.09 7.10
C GLU A 52 8.84 -7.84 5.88
N PRO A 53 7.77 -8.62 5.68
CA PRO A 53 6.79 -8.37 4.63
C PRO A 53 6.28 -6.94 4.72
N LEU A 54 6.12 -6.27 3.58
CA LEU A 54 5.58 -4.91 3.51
C LEU A 54 4.28 -4.76 4.32
N SER A 55 3.36 -5.71 4.19
CA SER A 55 2.08 -5.70 4.91
C SER A 55 2.26 -5.63 6.43
N GLU A 56 3.29 -6.29 6.97
CA GLU A 56 3.61 -6.29 8.39
C GLU A 56 4.25 -4.97 8.82
N ARG A 57 5.17 -4.43 8.01
CA ARG A 57 5.75 -3.09 8.26
C ARG A 57 4.69 -2.00 8.24
N VAL A 58 3.76 -2.05 7.29
CA VAL A 58 2.66 -1.10 7.15
C VAL A 58 1.69 -1.22 8.32
N ALA A 59 1.32 -2.44 8.69
CA ALA A 59 0.48 -2.70 9.86
C ALA A 59 1.12 -2.14 11.15
N ASN A 60 2.44 -2.33 11.32
CA ASN A 60 3.19 -1.82 12.46
C ASN A 60 3.32 -0.28 12.42
N ALA A 61 3.58 0.32 11.26
CA ALA A 61 3.75 1.76 11.10
C ALA A 61 2.48 2.56 11.38
N ILE A 62 1.31 1.96 11.13
CA ILE A 62 0.00 2.58 11.41
C ILE A 62 -0.63 2.08 12.71
N ALA A 63 0.03 1.16 13.44
CA ALA A 63 -0.48 0.63 14.69
C ALA A 63 -0.63 1.76 15.72
N GLY A 64 -1.84 1.97 16.20
CA GLY A 64 -2.16 3.01 17.20
C GLY A 64 -2.57 4.37 16.65
N LEU A 65 -2.56 4.57 15.32
CA LEU A 65 -3.13 5.77 14.71
C LEU A 65 -4.67 5.79 14.84
N PRO A 66 -5.32 6.96 14.95
CA PRO A 66 -6.77 7.08 14.84
C PRO A 66 -7.26 6.50 13.51
N ARG A 67 -8.28 5.64 13.55
CA ARG A 67 -8.81 4.94 12.38
C ARG A 67 -10.29 5.21 12.14
N PHE A 68 -10.64 5.25 10.86
CA PHE A 68 -12.00 5.29 10.35
C PHE A 68 -12.09 4.25 9.24
N GLY A 69 -12.55 3.03 9.57
CA GLY A 69 -12.55 1.92 8.62
C GLY A 69 -11.13 1.63 8.08
N PRO A 70 -10.92 1.63 6.76
CA PRO A 70 -9.61 1.38 6.16
C PRO A 70 -8.68 2.61 6.20
N PHE A 71 -9.16 3.77 6.66
CA PHE A 71 -8.38 5.00 6.72
C PHE A 71 -7.70 5.19 8.08
N ALA A 72 -6.38 5.43 8.08
CA ALA A 72 -5.61 5.75 9.28
C ALA A 72 -5.05 7.19 9.18
N VAL A 73 -5.26 8.01 10.21
CA VAL A 73 -4.81 9.41 10.20
C VAL A 73 -3.36 9.47 10.63
N ILE A 74 -2.45 9.80 9.70
CA ILE A 74 -1.00 9.90 9.95
C ILE A 74 -0.70 11.18 10.73
N ASP A 75 -1.22 12.31 10.25
CA ASP A 75 -1.06 13.61 10.90
C ASP A 75 -2.28 14.51 10.66
N SER A 76 -2.17 15.80 10.96
CA SER A 76 -3.26 16.79 10.80
C SER A 76 -3.86 16.88 9.38
N SER A 77 -3.23 16.23 8.41
CA SER A 77 -3.24 16.69 7.04
C SER A 77 -3.01 15.56 6.02
N VAL A 78 -2.42 14.44 6.45
CA VAL A 78 -2.26 13.21 5.68
C VAL A 78 -3.00 12.08 6.36
N ALA A 79 -3.72 11.29 5.57
CA ALA A 79 -4.23 9.99 5.97
C ALA A 79 -3.66 8.90 5.06
N ALA A 80 -3.62 7.67 5.55
CA ALA A 80 -3.30 6.48 4.79
C ALA A 80 -4.57 5.66 4.51
N LEU A 81 -4.65 5.05 3.33
CA LEU A 81 -5.56 3.94 3.04
C LEU A 81 -4.81 2.62 3.22
N VAL A 82 -5.26 1.83 4.19
CA VAL A 82 -4.73 0.50 4.50
C VAL A 82 -5.89 -0.44 4.78
N GLY A 83 -6.23 -1.24 3.76
CA GLY A 83 -7.35 -2.18 3.78
C GLY A 83 -8.20 -2.09 2.52
N GLU A 84 -9.18 -2.99 2.45
CA GLU A 84 -10.18 -3.03 1.39
C GLU A 84 -11.20 -1.89 1.54
N ILE A 85 -11.79 -1.49 0.41
CA ILE A 85 -12.96 -0.61 0.39
C ILE A 85 -14.23 -1.47 0.39
N ASP A 86 -15.08 -1.25 1.38
CA ASP A 86 -16.36 -1.94 1.58
C ASP A 86 -17.54 -0.96 1.64
N ALA A 87 -18.74 -1.49 1.88
CA ALA A 87 -19.97 -0.71 1.96
C ALA A 87 -19.96 0.40 3.05
N ASP A 88 -19.17 0.23 4.13
CA ASP A 88 -19.08 1.18 5.25
C ASP A 88 -18.03 2.27 5.00
N SER A 89 -17.08 2.02 4.09
CA SER A 89 -15.96 2.91 3.77
C SER A 89 -16.37 4.34 3.37
N PRO A 90 -17.45 4.59 2.61
CA PRO A 90 -17.90 5.96 2.35
C PRO A 90 -18.26 6.74 3.62
N ALA A 91 -18.95 6.10 4.59
CA ALA A 91 -19.31 6.75 5.85
C ALA A 91 -18.08 6.98 6.72
N ALA A 92 -17.16 6.00 6.75
CA ALA A 92 -15.89 6.12 7.44
C ALA A 92 -15.04 7.28 6.88
N PHE A 93 -14.95 7.43 5.56
CA PHE A 93 -14.23 8.53 4.91
C PHE A 93 -14.80 9.90 5.30
N ILE A 94 -16.14 10.05 5.27
CA ILE A 94 -16.82 11.29 5.68
C ILE A 94 -16.55 11.58 7.16
N ALA A 95 -16.61 10.57 8.03
CA ALA A 95 -16.33 10.73 9.45
C ALA A 95 -14.87 11.17 9.69
N MET A 96 -13.92 10.61 8.95
CA MET A 96 -12.51 11.00 9.01
C MET A 96 -12.34 12.48 8.68
N LEU A 97 -12.87 12.94 7.54
CA LEU A 97 -12.73 14.35 7.13
C LEU A 97 -13.44 15.31 8.07
N LYS A 98 -14.54 14.89 8.70
CA LYS A 98 -15.22 15.68 9.73
C LYS A 98 -14.38 15.83 10.99
N ALA A 99 -13.70 14.77 11.42
CA ALA A 99 -12.83 14.79 12.59
C ALA A 99 -11.47 15.48 12.30
N HIS A 100 -11.00 15.41 11.05
CA HIS A 100 -9.70 15.89 10.60
C HIS A 100 -9.85 16.74 9.32
N PRO A 101 -10.40 17.95 9.42
CA PRO A 101 -10.73 18.79 8.24
C PRO A 101 -9.50 19.33 7.50
N GLY A 102 -8.29 19.17 8.06
CA GLY A 102 -7.03 19.56 7.42
C GLY A 102 -6.48 18.53 6.43
N ILE A 103 -7.09 17.33 6.34
CA ILE A 103 -6.63 16.28 5.42
C ILE A 103 -6.73 16.76 3.98
N ARG A 104 -5.60 16.68 3.27
CA ARG A 104 -5.47 17.05 1.85
C ARG A 104 -4.75 16.01 1.00
N LYS A 105 -4.23 14.95 1.62
CA LYS A 105 -3.51 13.87 0.94
C LYS A 105 -3.92 12.51 1.51
N LEU A 106 -4.11 11.55 0.62
CA LEU A 106 -4.33 10.14 0.94
C LEU A 106 -3.17 9.30 0.40
N GLU A 107 -2.40 8.70 1.30
CA GLU A 107 -1.33 7.75 0.97
C GLU A 107 -1.90 6.33 0.84
N LEU A 108 -1.75 5.72 -0.32
CA LEU A 108 -2.26 4.41 -0.67
C LEU A 108 -1.18 3.38 -0.40
N ILE A 109 -1.07 2.96 0.87
CA ILE A 109 0.06 2.16 1.33
C ILE A 109 -0.17 0.67 1.01
N GLU A 110 -1.33 0.16 1.37
CA GLU A 110 -1.71 -1.24 1.13
C GLU A 110 -3.21 -1.29 0.83
N CYS A 111 -3.53 -1.21 -0.45
CA CYS A 111 -4.90 -1.12 -0.97
C CYS A 111 -5.21 -2.39 -1.78
N PRO A 112 -5.64 -3.48 -1.11
CA PRO A 112 -5.95 -4.77 -1.75
C PRO A 112 -7.03 -4.74 -2.82
N GLY A 113 -7.95 -3.78 -2.75
CA GLY A 113 -9.05 -3.67 -3.69
C GLY A 113 -10.34 -3.28 -3.00
N THR A 114 -11.45 -3.75 -3.56
CA THR A 114 -12.78 -3.47 -3.05
C THR A 114 -13.63 -4.74 -3.01
N VAL A 115 -14.55 -4.75 -2.05
CA VAL A 115 -15.63 -5.74 -1.94
C VAL A 115 -16.93 -5.20 -2.55
N ASP A 116 -17.07 -3.88 -2.63
CA ASP A 116 -18.26 -3.18 -3.14
C ASP A 116 -17.84 -2.07 -4.10
N ASP A 117 -17.95 -2.34 -5.40
CA ASP A 117 -17.58 -1.40 -6.46
C ASP A 117 -18.35 -0.07 -6.36
N GLY A 118 -19.62 -0.11 -5.97
CA GLY A 118 -20.45 1.08 -5.81
C GLY A 118 -19.93 1.99 -4.70
N ALA A 119 -19.58 1.40 -3.56
CA ALA A 119 -18.95 2.10 -2.44
C ALA A 119 -17.56 2.63 -2.83
N ASN A 120 -16.78 1.87 -3.60
CA ASN A 120 -15.47 2.27 -4.10
C ASN A 120 -15.52 3.51 -4.98
N LEU A 121 -16.37 3.51 -6.01
CA LEU A 121 -16.55 4.67 -6.88
C LEU A 121 -17.12 5.87 -6.11
N LYS A 122 -17.93 5.62 -5.08
CA LYS A 122 -18.43 6.69 -4.19
C LYS A 122 -17.31 7.30 -3.34
N VAL A 123 -16.42 6.50 -2.73
CA VAL A 123 -15.24 7.01 -2.04
C VAL A 123 -14.37 7.81 -2.99
N GLY A 124 -14.12 7.31 -4.20
CA GLY A 124 -13.37 8.02 -5.23
C GLY A 124 -13.98 9.39 -5.57
N ARG A 125 -15.29 9.47 -5.81
CA ARG A 125 -15.98 10.75 -6.02
C ARG A 125 -15.89 11.69 -4.82
N LEU A 126 -15.92 11.16 -3.59
CA LEU A 126 -15.70 11.96 -2.38
C LEU A 126 -14.28 12.53 -2.35
N ILE A 127 -13.24 11.72 -2.59
CA ILE A 127 -11.84 12.16 -2.69
C ILE A 127 -11.71 13.30 -3.72
N ARG A 128 -12.23 13.09 -4.94
CA ARG A 128 -12.25 14.09 -6.01
C ARG A 128 -12.94 15.38 -5.58
N SER A 129 -14.12 15.27 -4.96
CA SER A 129 -14.92 16.43 -4.53
C SER A 129 -14.25 17.28 -3.46
N GLN A 130 -13.40 16.65 -2.64
CA GLN A 130 -12.67 17.29 -1.56
C GLN A 130 -11.31 17.83 -2.01
N GLY A 131 -10.91 17.58 -3.27
CA GLY A 131 -9.67 18.08 -3.84
C GLY A 131 -8.41 17.46 -3.23
N LEU A 132 -8.49 16.21 -2.76
CA LEU A 132 -7.35 15.52 -2.16
C LEU A 132 -6.35 15.09 -3.22
N ALA A 133 -5.07 15.13 -2.86
CA ALA A 133 -4.03 14.39 -3.55
C ALA A 133 -4.07 12.91 -3.17
N THR A 134 -3.71 12.04 -4.11
CA THR A 134 -3.45 10.62 -3.87
C THR A 134 -2.00 10.30 -4.15
N GLU A 135 -1.40 9.48 -3.30
CA GLU A 135 0.00 9.09 -3.43
C GLU A 135 0.15 7.59 -3.21
N VAL A 136 0.84 6.91 -4.12
CA VAL A 136 1.36 5.56 -3.85
C VAL A 136 2.84 5.72 -3.47
N PRO A 137 3.19 5.63 -2.17
CA PRO A 137 4.56 5.84 -1.73
C PRO A 137 5.49 4.72 -2.22
N SER A 138 6.80 4.86 -1.99
CA SER A 138 7.74 3.75 -2.23
C SER A 138 7.27 2.52 -1.50
N VAL A 139 7.42 1.36 -2.15
CA VAL A 139 6.85 0.06 -1.77
C VAL A 139 5.34 0.04 -1.55
N GLY A 140 4.58 1.09 -1.86
CA GLY A 140 3.11 1.09 -1.78
C GLY A 140 2.48 0.16 -2.82
N SER A 141 1.34 -0.45 -2.47
CA SER A 141 0.65 -1.40 -3.34
C SER A 141 -0.83 -1.06 -3.49
N VAL A 142 -1.26 -0.87 -4.73
CA VAL A 142 -2.63 -0.56 -5.12
C VAL A 142 -3.15 -1.62 -6.07
N ARG A 143 -4.27 -2.25 -5.76
CA ARG A 143 -4.74 -3.43 -6.49
C ARG A 143 -6.23 -3.36 -6.75
N SER A 144 -6.68 -3.96 -7.85
CA SER A 144 -8.10 -4.04 -8.21
C SER A 144 -8.77 -2.65 -8.12
N GLY A 145 -9.92 -2.55 -7.44
CA GLY A 145 -10.64 -1.31 -7.11
C GLY A 145 -9.80 -0.18 -6.47
N GLY A 146 -8.63 -0.50 -5.93
CA GLY A 146 -7.69 0.51 -5.41
C GLY A 146 -7.17 1.45 -6.51
N LEU A 147 -7.09 0.98 -7.77
CA LEU A 147 -6.67 1.83 -8.89
C LEU A 147 -7.64 3.00 -9.06
N GLU A 148 -8.94 2.77 -8.97
CA GLU A 148 -9.99 3.78 -9.04
C GLU A 148 -9.83 4.82 -7.93
N ILE A 149 -9.43 4.40 -6.72
CA ILE A 149 -9.12 5.31 -5.62
C ILE A 149 -7.88 6.14 -5.93
N PHE A 150 -6.82 5.55 -6.49
CA PHE A 150 -5.65 6.30 -6.93
C PHE A 150 -6.00 7.36 -7.97
N LEU A 151 -6.81 7.02 -8.96
CA LEU A 151 -7.25 7.95 -10.01
C LEU A 151 -8.04 9.13 -9.43
N ALA A 152 -8.70 8.96 -8.29
CA ALA A 152 -9.56 9.97 -7.69
C ALA A 152 -8.86 11.27 -7.26
N GLY A 153 -7.54 11.24 -7.04
CA GLY A 153 -6.78 12.42 -6.67
C GLY A 153 -6.88 13.54 -7.72
N THR A 154 -6.99 14.78 -7.24
CA THR A 154 -6.76 15.98 -8.09
C THR A 154 -5.32 16.12 -8.51
N THR A 155 -4.43 15.61 -7.67
CA THR A 155 -3.01 15.48 -7.92
C THR A 155 -2.59 14.06 -7.57
N ARG A 156 -1.76 13.43 -8.39
CA ARG A 156 -1.39 12.02 -8.26
C ARG A 156 0.13 11.88 -8.20
N TYR A 157 0.61 11.17 -7.20
CA TYR A 157 2.02 10.83 -7.03
C TYR A 157 2.18 9.32 -6.98
N ALA A 158 3.21 8.78 -7.62
CA ALA A 158 3.56 7.38 -7.46
C ALA A 158 5.09 7.25 -7.46
N ALA A 159 5.62 6.55 -6.46
CA ALA A 159 7.04 6.26 -6.40
C ALA A 159 7.46 5.34 -7.57
N PRO A 160 8.73 5.37 -8.02
CA PRO A 160 9.18 4.54 -9.14
C PRO A 160 8.94 3.03 -8.94
N ASP A 161 8.98 2.57 -7.70
CA ASP A 161 8.80 1.18 -7.26
C ASP A 161 7.38 0.85 -6.77
N ALA A 162 6.44 1.81 -6.85
CA ALA A 162 5.04 1.56 -6.53
C ALA A 162 4.46 0.42 -7.39
N GLN A 163 3.59 -0.39 -6.78
CA GLN A 163 3.00 -1.56 -7.41
C GLN A 163 1.52 -1.35 -7.69
N PHE A 164 1.10 -1.70 -8.91
CA PHE A 164 -0.28 -1.67 -9.36
C PHE A 164 -0.69 -3.08 -9.80
N GLY A 165 -1.64 -3.69 -9.11
CA GLY A 165 -2.22 -4.98 -9.50
C GLY A 165 -3.55 -4.76 -10.20
N VAL A 166 -3.67 -5.14 -11.47
CA VAL A 166 -4.92 -4.98 -12.23
C VAL A 166 -5.45 -6.30 -12.75
N HIS A 167 -6.77 -6.37 -12.85
CA HIS A 167 -7.51 -7.47 -13.44
C HIS A 167 -8.91 -7.00 -13.82
N ALA A 168 -9.61 -7.80 -14.62
CA ALA A 168 -11.00 -7.53 -14.97
C ALA A 168 -11.92 -7.41 -13.74
N TRP A 169 -12.79 -6.40 -13.71
CA TRP A 169 -13.85 -6.35 -12.69
C TRP A 169 -14.82 -7.52 -12.88
N LYS A 170 -15.57 -7.84 -11.82
CA LYS A 170 -16.54 -8.93 -11.82
C LYS A 170 -17.77 -8.52 -11.03
N ASP A 171 -18.94 -8.62 -11.65
CA ASP A 171 -20.20 -8.32 -10.97
C ASP A 171 -20.64 -9.46 -10.03
N GLU A 172 -21.75 -9.25 -9.32
CA GLU A 172 -22.31 -10.21 -8.37
C GLU A 172 -22.75 -11.54 -9.02
N ASP A 173 -23.09 -11.51 -10.31
CA ASP A 173 -23.47 -12.68 -11.10
C ASP A 173 -22.25 -13.42 -11.69
N GLY A 174 -21.05 -12.86 -11.52
CA GLY A 174 -19.79 -13.41 -12.00
C GLY A 174 -19.40 -12.99 -13.42
N HIS A 175 -20.13 -12.05 -14.04
CA HIS A 175 -19.80 -11.52 -15.36
C HIS A 175 -18.64 -10.53 -15.29
N GLN A 176 -17.84 -10.54 -16.34
CA GLN A 176 -16.67 -9.69 -16.56
C GLN A 176 -16.93 -8.73 -17.73
N PRO A 177 -16.11 -7.68 -17.92
CA PRO A 177 -16.26 -6.71 -19.01
C PRO A 177 -16.54 -7.31 -20.40
N SER A 178 -15.89 -8.44 -20.72
CA SER A 178 -16.02 -9.15 -21.99
C SER A 178 -17.36 -9.89 -22.19
N ASP A 179 -18.10 -10.11 -21.11
CA ASP A 179 -19.44 -10.71 -21.16
C ASP A 179 -20.52 -9.69 -21.55
N PHE A 180 -20.15 -8.41 -21.60
CA PHE A 180 -21.01 -7.31 -22.00
C PHE A 180 -20.60 -6.74 -23.37
N ALA A 181 -21.55 -6.11 -24.06
CA ALA A 181 -21.22 -5.29 -25.22
C ALA A 181 -20.26 -4.14 -24.80
N PRO A 182 -19.34 -3.69 -25.67
CA PRO A 182 -18.39 -2.62 -25.33
C PRO A 182 -19.04 -1.32 -24.83
N ASP A 183 -20.24 -0.99 -25.31
CA ASP A 183 -21.01 0.21 -24.94
C ASP A 183 -22.08 -0.05 -23.86
N ALA A 184 -22.11 -1.25 -23.28
CA ALA A 184 -23.05 -1.60 -22.23
C ALA A 184 -22.87 -0.70 -20.99
N PRO A 185 -23.95 -0.43 -20.24
CA PRO A 185 -23.90 0.44 -19.05
C PRO A 185 -22.82 0.06 -18.03
N ALA A 186 -22.54 -1.23 -17.84
CA ALA A 186 -21.51 -1.71 -16.92
C ALA A 186 -20.10 -1.24 -17.32
N ASN A 187 -19.70 -1.49 -18.58
CA ASN A 187 -18.43 -0.99 -19.13
C ASN A 187 -18.36 0.54 -19.12
N LYS A 188 -19.48 1.19 -19.48
CA LYS A 188 -19.58 2.64 -19.53
C LYS A 188 -19.40 3.30 -18.16
N ALA A 189 -19.86 2.66 -17.07
CA ALA A 189 -19.73 3.21 -15.73
C ALA A 189 -18.27 3.48 -15.32
N TYR A 190 -17.35 2.56 -15.64
CA TYR A 190 -15.92 2.72 -15.37
C TYR A 190 -15.26 3.75 -16.30
N LEU A 191 -15.59 3.73 -17.60
CA LEU A 191 -15.07 4.72 -18.55
C LEU A 191 -15.51 6.14 -18.19
N ASP A 192 -16.78 6.32 -17.80
CA ASP A 192 -17.29 7.60 -17.35
C ASP A 192 -16.60 8.02 -16.04
N TYR A 193 -16.39 7.08 -15.10
CA TYR A 193 -15.65 7.35 -13.88
C TYR A 193 -14.21 7.80 -14.14
N TYR A 194 -13.47 7.15 -15.05
CA TYR A 194 -12.11 7.57 -15.41
C TYR A 194 -12.08 8.99 -15.99
N ARG A 195 -13.09 9.36 -16.79
CA ARG A 195 -13.23 10.71 -17.33
C ARG A 195 -13.61 11.73 -16.25
N GLU A 196 -14.48 11.37 -15.31
CA GLU A 196 -14.73 12.17 -14.10
C GLU A 196 -13.44 12.38 -13.28
N MET A 197 -12.49 11.43 -13.36
CA MET A 197 -11.17 11.51 -12.74
C MET A 197 -10.11 12.24 -13.58
N GLY A 198 -10.54 12.93 -14.64
CA GLY A 198 -9.70 13.84 -15.41
C GLY A 198 -8.88 13.17 -16.50
N LEU A 199 -9.14 11.90 -16.83
CA LEU A 199 -8.54 11.26 -18.00
C LEU A 199 -9.28 11.72 -19.28
N SER A 200 -8.54 11.90 -20.37
CA SER A 200 -9.13 12.05 -21.69
C SER A 200 -9.83 10.75 -22.13
N ALA A 201 -10.65 10.81 -23.17
CA ALA A 201 -11.33 9.62 -23.68
C ALA A 201 -10.35 8.52 -24.09
N VAL A 202 -9.24 8.89 -24.74
CA VAL A 202 -8.21 7.95 -25.20
C VAL A 202 -7.46 7.33 -24.02
N GLU A 203 -7.11 8.13 -23.02
CA GLU A 203 -6.45 7.62 -21.81
C GLU A 203 -7.38 6.70 -21.01
N ALA A 204 -8.66 7.06 -20.89
CA ALA A 204 -9.66 6.24 -20.20
C ALA A 204 -9.85 4.88 -20.91
N GLU A 205 -10.02 4.86 -22.23
CA GLU A 205 -10.15 3.62 -23.01
C GLU A 205 -8.88 2.76 -22.93
N GLY A 206 -7.70 3.39 -23.01
CA GLY A 206 -6.41 2.72 -22.91
C GLY A 206 -6.19 2.09 -21.53
N LEU A 207 -6.44 2.84 -20.46
CA LEU A 207 -6.31 2.34 -19.09
C LEU A 207 -7.34 1.25 -18.81
N TYR A 208 -8.58 1.40 -19.29
CA TYR A 208 -9.62 0.38 -19.14
C TYR A 208 -9.24 -0.91 -19.86
N THR A 209 -8.66 -0.82 -21.05
CA THR A 209 -8.16 -1.98 -21.78
C THR A 209 -7.02 -2.67 -21.02
N LEU A 210 -6.07 -1.90 -20.48
CA LEU A 210 -4.96 -2.42 -19.69
C LEU A 210 -5.47 -3.10 -18.40
N SER A 211 -6.34 -2.42 -17.65
CA SER A 211 -6.83 -2.90 -16.36
C SER A 211 -7.61 -4.20 -16.50
N ASN A 212 -8.35 -4.37 -17.59
CA ASN A 212 -9.15 -5.55 -17.88
C ASN A 212 -8.45 -6.59 -18.79
N SER A 213 -7.13 -6.50 -18.96
CA SER A 213 -6.37 -7.37 -19.89
C SER A 213 -6.16 -8.81 -19.42
N VAL A 214 -6.41 -9.09 -18.14
CA VAL A 214 -6.39 -10.44 -17.56
C VAL A 214 -7.72 -10.69 -16.82
N PRO A 215 -8.21 -11.95 -16.80
CA PRO A 215 -9.45 -12.28 -16.10
C PRO A 215 -9.33 -12.02 -14.59
N ASN A 216 -10.48 -11.84 -13.93
CA ASN A 216 -10.60 -11.52 -12.51
C ASN A 216 -9.82 -12.47 -11.58
N GLU A 217 -9.66 -13.74 -11.96
CA GLU A 217 -8.93 -14.76 -11.18
C GLU A 217 -7.41 -14.66 -11.29
N LYS A 218 -6.89 -13.76 -12.13
CA LYS A 218 -5.47 -13.49 -12.31
C LYS A 218 -5.14 -12.08 -11.85
N MET A 219 -3.85 -11.79 -11.71
CA MET A 219 -3.34 -10.45 -11.40
C MET A 219 -2.25 -10.10 -12.39
N LEU A 220 -2.41 -8.99 -13.10
CA LEU A 220 -1.32 -8.37 -13.86
C LEU A 220 -0.66 -7.33 -12.96
N TRP A 221 0.61 -7.57 -12.63
CA TRP A 221 1.40 -6.63 -11.85
C TRP A 221 2.11 -5.63 -12.76
N LEU A 222 1.93 -4.37 -12.44
CA LEU A 222 2.43 -3.19 -13.13
C LEU A 222 3.20 -2.31 -12.16
N HIS A 223 4.06 -1.47 -12.70
CA HIS A 223 4.75 -0.41 -11.97
C HIS A 223 4.34 0.96 -12.50
N THR A 224 4.78 2.02 -11.82
CA THR A 224 4.51 3.41 -12.19
C THR A 224 4.76 3.70 -13.67
N LYS A 225 5.86 3.20 -14.24
CA LYS A 225 6.19 3.38 -15.66
C LYS A 225 5.13 2.86 -16.64
N ASP A 226 4.36 1.85 -16.22
CA ASP A 226 3.39 1.15 -17.07
C ASP A 226 2.02 1.88 -17.08
N ILE A 227 1.73 2.67 -16.04
CA ILE A 227 0.48 3.46 -15.94
C ILE A 227 0.62 4.91 -16.41
N VAL A 228 1.85 5.47 -16.38
CA VAL A 228 2.16 6.85 -16.84
C VAL A 228 1.65 7.18 -18.25
N PRO A 229 1.59 6.24 -19.23
CA PRO A 229 1.00 6.54 -20.53
C PRO A 229 -0.48 6.95 -20.49
N PHE A 230 -1.20 6.64 -19.41
CA PHE A 230 -2.63 6.92 -19.25
C PHE A 230 -2.94 7.87 -18.09
N VAL A 231 -2.07 7.90 -17.07
CA VAL A 231 -2.31 8.62 -15.83
C VAL A 231 -1.23 9.68 -15.65
N ALA A 232 -1.63 10.95 -15.76
CA ALA A 232 -0.73 12.07 -15.43
C ALA A 232 -0.34 12.03 -13.94
N LEU A 233 0.97 12.08 -13.70
CA LEU A 233 1.59 12.10 -12.37
C LEU A 233 2.40 13.37 -12.18
N GLU A 234 2.36 13.90 -10.96
CA GLU A 234 3.30 14.93 -10.52
C GLU A 234 4.62 14.28 -10.05
N GLN A 235 5.70 15.06 -10.13
CA GLN A 235 6.97 14.65 -9.52
C GLN A 235 6.80 14.57 -7.99
N PRO A 236 7.32 13.52 -7.32
CA PRO A 236 7.35 13.47 -5.87
C PRO A 236 8.00 14.76 -5.34
N GLN A 237 7.39 15.39 -4.34
CA GLN A 237 8.05 16.49 -3.63
C GLN A 237 9.31 15.93 -2.95
N PRO A 238 10.50 16.53 -3.14
CA PRO A 238 11.74 16.09 -2.50
C PRO A 238 11.72 16.26 -0.98
#